data_AF-A0A9P0KPB4-F1
#
_entry.id   AF-A0A9P0KPB4-F1
#
_cell.length_a   1.000
_cell.length_b   1.000
_cell.length_c   1.000
_cell.angle_alpha   90.00
_cell.angle_beta   90.00
_cell.angle_gamma   90.00
#
_symmetry.space_group_name_H-M   'P 1'
#
loop_
_entity.id
_entity.type
_entity.pdbx_description
1 polymer ?
#
loop_
_entity_poly.entity_id
_entity_poly.type
_entity_poly.pdbx_seq_one_letter_code
_entity_poly.pdbx_strand_id
1 'polypeptide(L)'
;MDGVLGMALDPYQPGTDRKLYYHAMSSPTENWVYTSHLRNRTMFQGGELSTPEIFHTFEGKRSTQSAAEVIDSKGTMYFGLNGKQELACYDTKSENYGARSSMRIIEHNDETLQFISGVKVVKNSKGIEELWAVTTPFQKVYTDTVDTKEINFRILGAKIDDLAYGTGCRHGSSPLPHHQMRPYGHGY
;
A
#
# COMPACT_ATOMS: atom_id res chain seq x y z
N MET A 1 -15.89 -0.43 15.46
CA MET A 1 -14.64 0.33 15.27
C MET A 1 -13.59 -0.72 14.98
N ASP A 2 -12.91 -0.61 13.85
CA ASP A 2 -12.00 -1.65 13.41
C ASP A 2 -10.64 -1.43 14.09
N GLY A 3 -9.93 -2.51 14.38
CA GLY A 3 -8.56 -2.45 14.91
C GLY A 3 -7.54 -2.11 13.83
N VAL A 4 -6.26 -2.21 14.18
CA VAL A 4 -5.16 -2.17 13.20
C VAL A 4 -5.35 -3.27 12.16
N LEU A 5 -5.27 -2.91 10.88
CA LEU A 5 -5.46 -3.84 9.75
C LEU A 5 -4.28 -3.81 8.79
N GLY A 6 -4.01 -2.66 8.17
CA GLY A 6 -2.90 -2.47 7.24
C GLY A 6 -1.61 -2.27 8.01
N MET A 7 -0.54 -2.94 7.57
CA MET A 7 0.81 -2.75 8.11
C MET A 7 1.86 -2.92 7.00
N ALA A 8 2.77 -1.97 6.90
CA ALA A 8 3.95 -2.06 6.04
C ALA A 8 5.22 -1.66 6.79
N LEU A 9 6.33 -2.32 6.49
CA LEU A 9 7.60 -2.08 7.16
C LEU A 9 8.55 -1.40 6.18
N ASP A 10 9.21 -0.33 6.63
CA ASP A 10 10.25 0.36 5.85
C ASP A 10 11.29 -0.61 5.29
N PRO A 11 11.94 -0.33 4.15
CA PRO A 11 13.01 -1.18 3.64
C PRO A 11 14.11 -1.35 4.68
N TYR A 12 14.69 -2.55 4.76
CA TYR A 12 15.84 -2.77 5.64
C TYR A 12 17.05 -1.99 5.16
N GLN A 13 17.64 -1.19 6.04
CA GLN A 13 18.92 -0.52 5.83
C GLN A 13 19.85 -0.87 7.01
N PRO A 14 21.06 -1.38 6.77
CA PRO A 14 21.99 -1.73 7.85
C PRO A 14 22.26 -0.55 8.77
N GLY A 15 22.15 -0.77 10.08
CA GLY A 15 22.46 0.24 11.11
C GLY A 15 21.36 1.28 11.34
N THR A 16 20.23 1.22 10.64
CA THR A 16 19.09 2.12 10.87
C THR A 16 17.94 1.41 11.58
N ASP A 17 17.17 2.14 12.36
CA ASP A 17 15.86 1.65 12.77
C ASP A 17 14.88 1.69 11.60
N ARG A 18 13.79 0.93 11.71
CA ARG A 18 12.73 0.84 10.70
C ARG A 18 11.43 1.36 11.28
N LYS A 19 10.66 2.09 10.47
CA LYS A 19 9.28 2.42 10.81
C LYS A 19 8.36 1.28 10.39
N LEU A 20 7.48 0.90 11.30
CA LEU A 20 6.28 0.13 10.98
C LEU A 20 5.16 1.14 10.75
N TYR A 21 4.67 1.19 9.52
CA TYR A 21 3.47 1.92 9.14
C TYR A 21 2.25 1.05 9.43
N TYR A 22 1.15 1.70 9.83
CA TYR A 22 -0.09 0.99 10.11
C TYR A 22 -1.31 1.90 10.14
N HIS A 23 -2.46 1.30 9.84
CA HIS A 23 -3.76 1.97 9.96
C HIS A 23 -4.90 0.99 10.27
N ALA A 24 -5.99 1.53 10.80
CA ALA A 24 -7.27 0.86 10.83
C ALA A 24 -8.02 1.11 9.52
N MET A 25 -8.80 0.14 9.04
CA MET A 25 -9.64 0.33 7.85
C MET A 25 -10.64 1.47 8.02
N SER A 26 -11.19 1.62 9.24
CA SER A 26 -12.12 2.70 9.56
C SER A 26 -11.46 4.09 9.68
N SER A 27 -10.17 4.23 9.40
CA SER A 27 -9.45 5.52 9.42
C SER A 27 -8.84 5.85 8.05
N PRO A 28 -8.96 7.10 7.57
CA PRO A 28 -8.22 7.58 6.40
C PRO A 28 -6.80 8.06 6.76
N THR A 29 -6.42 8.07 8.03
CA THR A 29 -5.07 8.46 8.47
C THR A 29 -4.13 7.26 8.42
N GLU A 30 -2.87 7.55 8.12
CA GLU A 30 -1.78 6.60 8.28
C GLU A 30 -1.08 6.87 9.62
N ASN A 31 -0.46 5.85 10.20
CA ASN A 31 0.33 5.98 11.42
C ASN A 31 1.67 5.27 11.26
N TRP A 32 2.59 5.56 12.16
CA TRP A 32 3.87 4.88 12.20
C TRP A 32 4.46 4.83 13.60
N VAL A 33 5.34 3.85 13.81
CA VAL A 33 6.12 3.68 15.04
C VAL A 33 7.48 3.09 14.70
N TYR A 34 8.50 3.48 15.45
CA TYR A 34 9.82 2.87 15.36
C TYR A 34 9.80 1.45 15.91
N THR A 35 10.32 0.50 15.14
CA THR A 35 10.33 -0.91 15.55
C THR A 35 11.22 -1.16 16.76
N SER A 36 12.23 -0.32 17.02
CA SER A 36 13.03 -0.41 18.25
C SER A 36 12.20 -0.13 19.50
N HIS A 37 11.26 0.82 19.43
CA HIS A 37 10.36 1.12 20.53
C HIS A 37 9.44 -0.06 20.83
N LEU A 38 8.87 -0.68 19.79
CA LEU A 38 8.03 -1.89 19.94
C LEU A 38 8.80 -3.09 20.53
N ARG A 39 10.10 -3.21 20.23
CA ARG A 39 10.95 -4.28 20.79
C ARG A 39 11.36 -4.02 22.23
N ASN A 40 11.29 -2.77 22.70
CA ASN A 40 11.71 -2.39 24.03
C ASN A 40 10.60 -2.65 25.07
N ARG A 41 10.61 -3.85 25.68
CA ARG A 41 9.59 -4.26 26.65
C ARG A 41 9.45 -3.35 27.86
N THR A 42 10.51 -2.63 28.26
CA THR A 42 10.44 -1.75 29.44
C THR A 42 9.50 -0.57 29.23
N MET A 43 9.29 -0.14 27.97
CA MET A 43 8.35 0.92 27.62
C MET A 43 6.90 0.55 27.96
N PHE A 44 6.55 -0.74 28.07
CA PHE A 44 5.17 -1.19 28.29
C PHE A 44 4.92 -1.76 29.70
N GLN A 45 5.89 -1.65 30.62
CA GLN A 45 5.78 -2.21 31.97
C GLN A 45 4.71 -1.50 32.82
N GLY A 46 4.38 -0.24 32.51
CA GLY A 46 3.34 0.52 33.20
C GLY A 46 1.91 0.26 32.70
N GLY A 47 1.72 -0.72 31.80
CA GLY A 47 0.45 -1.00 31.13
C GLY A 47 0.40 -0.51 29.68
N GLU A 48 -0.71 -0.76 28.99
CA GLU A 48 -0.86 -0.54 27.54
C GLU A 48 -0.75 0.94 27.12
N LEU A 49 -1.06 1.86 28.04
CA LEU A 49 -1.06 3.31 27.81
C LEU A 49 0.15 4.02 28.43
N SER A 50 1.22 3.29 28.72
CA SER A 50 2.39 3.86 29.41
C SER A 50 3.28 4.74 28.53
N THR A 51 3.32 4.49 27.21
CA THR A 51 4.10 5.29 26.24
C THR A 51 3.32 5.56 24.95
N PRO A 52 2.17 6.26 24.98
CA PRO A 52 1.38 6.53 23.77
C PRO A 52 2.12 7.44 22.76
N GLU A 53 3.09 8.23 23.21
CA GLU A 53 3.84 9.21 22.41
C GLU A 53 4.76 8.59 21.34
N ILE A 54 5.07 7.30 21.42
CA ILE A 54 5.88 6.60 20.41
C ILE A 54 5.09 6.31 19.13
N PHE A 55 3.77 6.41 19.20
CA PHE A 55 2.87 6.17 18.08
C PHE A 55 2.52 7.51 17.43
N HIS A 56 2.89 7.64 16.17
CA HIS A 56 2.77 8.90 15.44
C HIS A 56 1.69 8.78 14.37
N THR A 57 0.76 9.72 14.36
CA THR A 57 -0.23 9.86 13.28
C THR A 57 0.25 10.92 12.31
N PHE A 58 0.13 10.66 11.00
CA PHE A 58 0.44 11.68 10.00
C PHE A 58 -0.61 12.80 10.02
N GLU A 59 -0.19 14.04 9.77
CA GLU A 59 -1.09 15.19 9.77
C GLU A 59 -2.13 15.13 8.63
N GLY A 60 -1.73 14.55 7.50
CA GLY A 60 -2.61 14.39 6.35
C GLY A 60 -3.51 13.15 6.44
N LYS A 61 -4.44 13.06 5.48
CA LYS A 61 -5.36 11.92 5.35
C LYS A 61 -5.57 11.55 3.89
N ARG A 62 -5.77 10.27 3.65
CA ARG A 62 -6.23 9.73 2.36
C ARG A 62 -7.64 10.23 2.05
N SER A 63 -8.05 10.17 0.78
CA SER A 63 -9.42 10.53 0.40
C SER A 63 -10.46 9.47 0.76
N THR A 64 -10.03 8.24 0.99
CA THR A 64 -10.88 7.12 1.42
C THR A 64 -10.02 6.11 2.20
N GLN A 65 -10.69 5.12 2.77
CA GLN A 65 -10.14 4.02 3.55
C GLN A 65 -9.22 3.14 2.70
N SER A 66 -8.25 2.54 3.37
CA SER A 66 -7.37 1.52 2.81
C SER A 66 -7.43 0.27 3.69
N ALA A 67 -7.11 -0.89 3.10
CA ALA A 67 -7.07 -2.15 3.82
C ALA A 67 -5.66 -2.72 3.85
N ALA A 68 -5.15 -3.15 2.69
CA ALA A 68 -3.79 -3.65 2.57
C ALA A 68 -2.84 -2.59 2.03
N GLU A 69 -1.61 -2.63 2.54
CA GLU A 69 -0.49 -1.80 2.12
C GLU A 69 0.81 -2.61 2.08
N VAL A 70 1.79 -2.13 1.30
CA VAL A 70 3.13 -2.71 1.24
C VAL A 70 4.14 -1.63 0.87
N ILE A 71 5.40 -1.79 1.30
CA ILE A 71 6.51 -0.94 0.88
C ILE A 71 7.51 -1.79 0.08
N ASP A 72 7.95 -1.27 -1.07
CA ASP A 72 8.96 -1.91 -1.92
C ASP A 72 10.39 -1.74 -1.39
N SER A 73 11.39 -2.31 -2.06
CA SER A 73 12.79 -2.16 -1.62
C SER A 73 13.34 -0.74 -1.72
N LYS A 74 12.69 0.16 -2.47
CA LYS A 74 13.12 1.54 -2.70
C LYS A 74 12.49 2.51 -1.69
N GLY A 75 11.47 2.09 -0.95
CA GLY A 75 10.74 2.92 0.01
C GLY A 75 9.46 3.51 -0.55
N THR A 76 8.93 2.99 -1.65
CA THR A 76 7.60 3.37 -2.14
C THR A 76 6.55 2.49 -1.47
N MET A 77 5.61 3.13 -0.79
CA MET A 77 4.41 2.50 -0.26
C MET A 77 3.35 2.41 -1.34
N TYR A 78 2.66 1.27 -1.43
CA TYR A 78 1.53 1.00 -2.30
C TYR A 78 0.33 0.53 -1.48
N PHE A 79 -0.84 1.06 -1.78
CA PHE A 79 -2.05 0.79 -1.00
C PHE A 79 -3.31 1.04 -1.84
N GLY A 80 -4.40 0.35 -1.50
CA GLY A 80 -5.69 0.54 -2.17
C GLY A 80 -6.49 1.69 -1.58
N LEU A 81 -7.12 2.51 -2.41
CA LEU A 81 -8.15 3.47 -2.02
C LEU A 81 -9.52 2.87 -2.32
N ASN A 82 -10.01 2.04 -1.40
CA ASN A 82 -11.10 1.09 -1.67
C ASN A 82 -12.44 1.77 -1.97
N GLY A 83 -12.73 2.96 -1.43
CA GLY A 83 -13.93 3.72 -1.79
C GLY A 83 -13.88 4.38 -3.18
N LYS A 84 -12.79 4.18 -3.93
CA LYS A 84 -12.57 4.74 -5.27
C LYS A 84 -12.00 3.74 -6.29
N GLN A 85 -11.80 2.48 -5.88
CA GLN A 85 -11.28 1.44 -6.78
C GLN A 85 -9.95 1.85 -7.45
N GLU A 86 -9.10 2.51 -6.66
CA GLU A 86 -7.82 3.09 -7.08
C GLU A 86 -6.67 2.36 -6.35
N LEU A 87 -5.56 2.12 -7.05
CA LEU A 87 -4.27 1.80 -6.45
C LEU A 87 -3.46 3.09 -6.40
N ALA A 88 -2.87 3.38 -5.23
CA ALA A 88 -2.12 4.60 -5.00
C ALA A 88 -0.76 4.30 -4.38
N CYS A 89 0.11 5.32 -4.37
CA CYS A 89 1.43 5.23 -3.79
C CYS A 89 1.89 6.52 -3.09
N TYR A 90 2.87 6.34 -2.20
CA TYR A 90 3.66 7.38 -1.55
C TYR A 90 5.14 7.02 -1.57
N ASP A 91 6.02 8.01 -1.69
CA ASP A 91 7.43 7.85 -1.33
C ASP A 91 7.61 8.11 0.17
N THR A 92 7.93 7.05 0.94
CA THR A 92 8.13 7.11 2.40
C THR A 92 9.32 7.96 2.84
N LYS A 93 10.24 8.25 1.91
CA LYS A 93 11.42 9.09 2.14
C LYS A 93 11.19 10.55 1.79
N SER A 94 10.04 10.89 1.21
CA SER A 94 9.70 12.26 0.87
C SER A 94 9.57 13.12 2.12
N GLU A 95 10.12 14.34 2.10
CA GLU A 95 9.91 15.33 3.15
C GLU A 95 8.43 15.70 3.32
N ASN A 96 7.62 15.50 2.26
CA ASN A 96 6.18 15.74 2.25
C ASN A 96 5.36 14.45 2.47
N TYR A 97 5.98 13.37 2.95
CA TYR A 97 5.27 12.12 3.19
C TYR A 97 4.06 12.34 4.12
N GLY A 98 2.91 11.77 3.75
CA GLY A 98 1.64 11.96 4.45
C GLY A 98 0.85 13.19 3.99
N ALA A 99 1.46 14.15 3.29
CA ALA A 99 0.71 15.24 2.65
C ALA A 99 -0.12 14.68 1.49
N ARG A 100 -1.38 15.10 1.34
CA ARG A 100 -2.26 14.66 0.24
C ARG A 100 -1.63 14.95 -1.14
N SER A 101 -0.85 16.02 -1.25
CA SER A 101 -0.12 16.41 -2.46
C SER A 101 1.05 15.48 -2.81
N SER A 102 1.53 14.64 -1.90
CA SER A 102 2.58 13.65 -2.15
C SER A 102 2.05 12.32 -2.70
N MET A 103 0.74 12.08 -2.58
CA MET A 103 0.08 10.86 -3.06
C MET A 103 -0.03 10.86 -4.59
N ARG A 104 0.13 9.70 -5.21
CA ARG A 104 -0.19 9.53 -6.64
C ARG A 104 -1.12 8.34 -6.82
N ILE A 105 -2.12 8.50 -7.68
CA ILE A 105 -2.92 7.38 -8.20
C ILE A 105 -2.11 6.76 -9.33
N ILE A 106 -1.95 5.44 -9.32
CA ILE A 106 -1.15 4.71 -10.31
C ILE A 106 -1.98 3.74 -11.13
N GLU A 107 -3.16 3.35 -10.65
CA GLU A 107 -4.12 2.55 -11.41
C GLU A 107 -5.54 2.82 -10.90
N HIS A 108 -6.54 2.70 -11.78
CA HIS A 108 -7.94 2.84 -11.44
C HIS A 108 -8.78 1.92 -12.32
N ASN A 109 -9.60 1.07 -11.69
CA ASN A 109 -10.51 0.20 -12.41
C ASN A 109 -11.66 -0.28 -11.52
N ASP A 110 -12.86 0.20 -11.82
CA ASP A 110 -14.07 -0.08 -11.03
C ASP A 110 -14.42 -1.58 -10.93
N GLU A 111 -14.03 -2.38 -11.93
CA GLU A 111 -14.35 -3.79 -11.97
C GLU A 111 -13.31 -4.65 -11.24
N THR A 112 -12.02 -4.37 -11.48
CA THR A 112 -10.92 -5.24 -11.04
C THR A 112 -10.32 -4.82 -9.71
N LEU A 113 -10.46 -3.55 -9.29
CA LEU A 113 -9.90 -3.00 -8.05
C LEU A 113 -10.94 -2.71 -6.95
N GLN A 114 -12.07 -3.43 -6.95
CA GLN A 114 -13.20 -3.19 -6.03
C GLN A 114 -12.81 -3.06 -4.54
N PHE A 115 -11.98 -3.98 -4.05
CA PHE A 115 -11.43 -3.91 -2.69
C PHE A 115 -10.10 -4.66 -2.65
N ILE A 116 -8.99 -3.93 -2.51
CA ILE A 116 -7.65 -4.52 -2.42
C ILE A 116 -7.44 -5.02 -0.99
N SER A 117 -7.70 -6.32 -0.78
CA SER A 117 -7.65 -6.97 0.53
C SER A 117 -6.26 -7.48 0.90
N GLY A 118 -5.37 -7.62 -0.07
CA GLY A 118 -3.99 -8.02 0.15
C GLY A 118 -3.08 -7.46 -0.93
N VAL A 119 -1.85 -7.08 -0.55
CA VAL A 119 -0.83 -6.64 -1.49
C VAL A 119 0.55 -7.11 -1.04
N LYS A 120 1.40 -7.51 -1.99
CA LYS A 120 2.78 -7.94 -1.76
C LYS A 120 3.70 -7.41 -2.86
N VAL A 121 4.92 -7.10 -2.48
CA VAL A 121 6.03 -6.88 -3.41
C VAL A 121 6.92 -8.11 -3.38
N VAL A 122 7.21 -8.67 -4.54
CA VAL A 122 8.08 -9.84 -4.71
C VAL A 122 9.08 -9.58 -5.81
N LYS A 123 10.28 -10.17 -5.70
CA LYS A 123 11.25 -10.18 -6.79
C LYS A 123 11.06 -11.45 -7.60
N ASN A 124 10.85 -11.31 -8.91
CA ASN A 124 10.79 -12.46 -9.80
C ASN A 124 12.19 -13.08 -10.02
N SER A 125 12.26 -14.17 -10.79
CA SER A 125 13.52 -14.89 -11.07
C SER A 125 14.59 -14.05 -11.78
N LYS A 126 14.22 -12.89 -12.33
CA LYS A 126 15.12 -11.93 -12.99
C LYS A 126 15.51 -10.77 -12.06
N GLY A 127 15.10 -10.81 -10.79
CA GLY A 127 15.38 -9.77 -9.81
C GLY A 127 14.53 -8.50 -9.95
N ILE A 128 13.49 -8.52 -10.80
CA ILE A 128 12.59 -7.39 -11.02
C ILE A 128 11.50 -7.43 -9.96
N GLU A 129 11.22 -6.29 -9.32
CA GLU A 129 10.12 -6.16 -8.36
C GLU A 129 8.76 -6.09 -9.07
N GLU A 130 7.86 -6.94 -8.61
CA GLU A 130 6.47 -7.03 -9.04
C GLU A 130 5.57 -6.78 -7.83
N LEU A 131 4.52 -5.99 -8.05
CA LEU A 131 3.43 -5.82 -7.11
C LEU A 131 2.33 -6.82 -7.46
N TRP A 132 1.92 -7.59 -6.47
CA TRP A 132 0.83 -8.55 -6.55
C TRP A 132 -0.28 -8.14 -5.58
N ALA A 133 -1.49 -7.97 -6.10
CA ALA A 133 -2.66 -7.56 -5.34
C ALA A 133 -3.75 -8.64 -5.40
N VAL A 134 -4.40 -8.88 -4.27
CA VAL A 134 -5.64 -9.66 -4.20
C VAL A 134 -6.80 -8.69 -4.09
N THR A 135 -7.78 -8.84 -4.98
CA THR A 135 -9.01 -8.04 -4.95
C THR A 135 -10.24 -8.91 -4.77
N THR A 136 -11.15 -8.42 -3.95
CA THR A 136 -12.36 -9.13 -3.52
C THR A 136 -13.57 -8.22 -3.69
N PRO A 137 -14.80 -8.73 -3.83
CA PRO A 137 -16.00 -7.90 -3.86
C PRO A 137 -16.51 -7.73 -2.43
N PHE A 138 -15.67 -7.15 -1.55
CA PHE A 138 -15.90 -7.13 -0.10
C PHE A 138 -17.29 -6.60 0.28
N GLN A 139 -17.76 -5.56 -0.40
CA GLN A 139 -19.10 -5.01 -0.23
C GLN A 139 -20.21 -6.04 -0.54
N LYS A 140 -20.08 -6.82 -1.62
CA LYS A 140 -21.05 -7.86 -1.97
C LYS A 140 -21.01 -9.02 -0.98
N VAL A 141 -19.83 -9.39 -0.50
CA VAL A 141 -19.65 -10.40 0.55
C VAL A 141 -20.33 -9.95 1.84
N TYR A 142 -20.11 -8.70 2.24
CA TYR A 142 -20.68 -8.14 3.47
C TYR A 142 -22.22 -8.05 3.42
N THR A 143 -22.79 -7.76 2.24
CA THR A 143 -24.25 -7.67 2.05
C THR A 143 -24.92 -8.97 1.60
N ASP A 144 -24.18 -10.07 1.47
CA ASP A 144 -24.67 -11.36 0.96
C ASP A 144 -25.31 -11.27 -0.44
N THR A 145 -24.68 -10.52 -1.35
CA THR A 145 -25.16 -10.27 -2.72
C THR A 145 -24.16 -10.70 -3.80
N VAL A 146 -23.28 -11.65 -3.47
CA VAL A 146 -22.29 -12.19 -4.41
C VAL A 146 -23.00 -12.97 -5.52
N ASP A 147 -22.84 -12.56 -6.78
CA ASP A 147 -23.27 -13.36 -7.93
C ASP A 147 -22.15 -14.35 -8.31
N THR A 148 -22.41 -15.64 -8.11
CA THR A 148 -21.47 -16.72 -8.43
C THR A 148 -21.20 -16.91 -9.92
N LYS A 149 -21.97 -16.24 -10.80
CA LYS A 149 -21.76 -16.24 -12.24
C LYS A 149 -20.73 -15.20 -12.71
N GLU A 150 -20.33 -14.27 -11.84
CA GLU A 150 -19.33 -13.24 -12.12
C GLU A 150 -17.92 -13.62 -11.62
N ILE A 151 -16.90 -12.96 -12.16
CA ILE A 151 -15.54 -13.01 -11.60
C ILE A 151 -15.50 -12.15 -10.34
N ASN A 152 -15.51 -12.82 -9.19
CA ASN A 152 -15.56 -12.18 -7.88
C ASN A 152 -14.18 -11.88 -7.29
N PHE A 153 -13.24 -12.81 -7.41
CA PHE A 153 -11.92 -12.76 -6.78
C PHE A 153 -10.83 -12.71 -7.83
N ARG A 154 -9.87 -11.80 -7.68
CA ARG A 154 -8.75 -11.64 -8.63
C ARG A 154 -7.42 -11.61 -7.91
N ILE A 155 -6.39 -12.13 -8.58
CA ILE A 155 -4.99 -11.91 -8.25
C ILE A 155 -4.40 -11.15 -9.44
N LEU A 156 -3.96 -9.92 -9.18
CA LEU A 156 -3.42 -9.00 -10.18
C LEU A 156 -1.92 -8.85 -9.95
N GLY A 157 -1.14 -8.82 -11.02
CA GLY A 157 0.32 -8.70 -10.94
C GLY A 157 0.85 -7.75 -12.00
N ALA A 158 1.73 -6.84 -11.61
CA ALA A 158 2.41 -5.93 -12.53
C ALA A 158 3.81 -5.59 -12.03
N LYS A 159 4.73 -5.27 -12.95
CA LYS A 159 6.04 -4.74 -12.56
C LYS A 159 5.87 -3.37 -11.95
N ILE A 160 6.59 -3.13 -10.85
CA ILE A 160 6.53 -1.84 -10.16
C ILE A 160 6.96 -0.68 -11.07
N ASP A 161 8.01 -0.88 -11.87
CA ASP A 161 8.51 0.15 -12.77
C ASP A 161 7.49 0.52 -13.87
N ASP A 162 6.63 -0.42 -14.28
CA ASP A 162 5.57 -0.17 -15.25
C ASP A 162 4.42 0.60 -14.59
N LEU A 163 3.99 0.19 -13.38
CA LEU A 163 2.93 0.87 -12.62
C LEU A 163 3.30 2.30 -12.22
N ALA A 164 4.54 2.52 -11.77
CA ALA A 164 4.99 3.83 -11.29
C ALA A 164 5.42 4.76 -12.43
N TYR A 165 5.37 4.32 -13.69
CA TYR A 165 5.87 5.10 -14.83
C TYR A 165 5.16 6.46 -14.95
N GLY A 166 5.95 7.54 -15.07
CA GLY A 166 5.42 8.90 -15.19
C GLY A 166 4.82 9.47 -13.88
N THR A 167 4.91 8.74 -12.77
CA THR A 167 4.41 9.16 -11.46
C THR A 167 5.55 9.63 -10.56
N GLY A 168 5.22 10.38 -9.51
CA GLY A 168 6.17 10.80 -8.48
C GLY A 168 6.70 9.68 -7.58
N CYS A 169 6.20 8.44 -7.75
CA CYS A 169 6.58 7.28 -6.93
C CYS A 169 7.67 6.41 -7.56
N ARG A 170 8.26 6.83 -8.70
CA ARG A 170 9.28 6.05 -9.37
C ARG A 170 10.68 6.43 -8.88
N HIS A 171 11.42 5.46 -8.33
CA HIS A 171 12.83 5.63 -7.96
C HIS A 171 13.77 4.86 -8.92
N GLY A 172 14.72 5.56 -9.57
CA GLY A 172 15.78 4.97 -10.41
C GLY A 172 15.40 4.72 -11.88
N SER A 173 16.27 5.16 -12.80
CA SER A 173 16.08 5.38 -14.25
C SER A 173 16.52 4.19 -15.14
N SER A 174 15.74 3.79 -16.14
CA SER A 174 15.91 4.28 -17.53
C SER A 174 14.57 4.39 -18.28
N PRO A 175 14.48 5.22 -19.34
CA PRO A 175 13.37 5.12 -20.27
C PRO A 175 13.37 3.70 -20.87
N LEU A 176 12.24 2.99 -20.83
CA LEU A 176 12.09 1.84 -21.71
C LEU A 176 12.24 2.37 -23.15
N PRO A 177 13.01 1.70 -24.03
CA PRO A 177 13.06 2.08 -25.43
C PRO A 177 11.62 2.12 -25.97
N HIS A 178 11.29 3.18 -26.72
CA HIS A 178 9.98 3.42 -27.36
C HIS A 178 9.45 2.21 -28.19
N HIS A 179 10.24 1.16 -28.41
CA HIS A 179 9.88 -0.06 -29.12
C HIS A 179 9.27 -1.20 -28.29
N GLN A 180 9.12 -1.07 -26.97
CA GLN A 180 8.38 -2.05 -26.15
C GLN A 180 6.96 -1.61 -25.78
N MET A 181 6.46 -0.52 -26.37
CA MET A 181 5.05 -0.14 -26.26
C MET A 181 4.18 -1.21 -26.92
N ARG A 182 3.63 -2.13 -26.13
CA ARG A 182 2.38 -2.79 -26.52
C ARG A 182 1.26 -1.81 -26.20
N PRO A 183 0.38 -1.48 -27.15
CA PRO A 183 -0.85 -0.79 -26.81
C PRO A 183 -1.57 -1.65 -25.78
N TYR A 184 -2.06 -1.03 -24.72
CA TYR A 184 -2.95 -1.64 -23.75
C TYR A 184 -4.04 -2.38 -24.50
N GLY A 185 -3.90 -3.69 -24.56
CA GLY A 185 -4.95 -4.57 -25.03
C GLY A 185 -5.95 -4.64 -23.90
N HIS A 186 -7.14 -4.08 -24.11
CA HIS A 186 -8.34 -4.54 -23.43
C HIS A 186 -8.46 -6.05 -23.72
N GLY A 187 -7.91 -6.85 -22.83
CA GLY A 187 -8.08 -8.29 -22.79
C GLY A 187 -9.29 -8.60 -21.95
N TYR A 188 -10.27 -9.23 -22.61
CA TYR A 188 -11.54 -9.73 -22.09
C TYR A 188 -11.46 -10.43 -20.73
#